data_AF-A0AAD9XHK6-F1
#
_entry.id   AF-A0AAD9XHK6-F1
#
_cell.length_a   1.000
_cell.length_b   1.000
_cell.length_c   1.000
_cell.angle_alpha   90.00
_cell.angle_beta   90.00
_cell.angle_gamma   90.00
#
_symmetry.space_group_name_H-M   'P 1'
#
loop_
_entity.id
_entity.type
_entity.pdbx_description
1 polymer ?
#
loop_
_entity_poly.entity_id
_entity_poly.type
_entity_poly.pdbx_seq_one_letter_code
_entity_poly.pdbx_strand_id
1 'polypeptide(L)'
;MAGVDCPLCKSNPEAVDHLFLLCPWSWELWTSCKQWWEVSSCTSKSISEWLHSWNGLCPSLNRKRVWNTLFFAIVWTIWEAHNNEVFKDKAANLSVSLDSVKFRVTWWFKNFSSGSDVAVTLLMLDLKERCIDKTTVKVPSSIVWSPPVDEDLLFNVDGSTRGSPGMAGVGGVLRDSREF
;
A
#
# COMPACT_ATOMS: atom_id res chain seq x y z
N MET A 1 19.26 -17.54 34.41
CA MET A 1 19.98 -17.43 33.13
C MET A 1 19.75 -16.02 32.64
N ALA A 2 20.78 -15.17 32.59
CA ALA A 2 20.63 -13.88 31.92
C ALA A 2 20.39 -14.18 30.43
N GLY A 3 19.28 -13.72 29.88
CA GLY A 3 19.02 -13.85 28.45
C GLY A 3 20.10 -13.10 27.67
N VAL A 4 20.46 -13.60 26.49
CA VAL A 4 21.33 -12.87 25.57
C VAL A 4 20.65 -11.53 25.25
N ASP A 5 21.38 -10.41 25.33
CA ASP A 5 20.83 -9.10 24.98
C ASP A 5 20.50 -9.04 23.49
N CYS A 6 19.38 -8.39 23.16
CA CYS A 6 18.93 -8.19 21.79
C CYS A 6 20.04 -7.53 20.94
N PRO A 7 20.50 -8.17 19.85
CA PRO A 7 21.61 -7.64 19.04
C PRO A 7 21.37 -6.25 18.44
N LEU A 8 20.11 -5.90 18.20
CA LEU A 8 19.71 -4.63 17.58
C LEU A 8 19.74 -3.44 18.55
N CYS A 9 19.30 -3.61 19.80
CA CYS A 9 19.24 -2.51 20.78
C CYS A 9 20.29 -2.62 21.90
N LYS A 10 20.86 -3.81 22.12
CA LYS A 10 21.90 -4.10 23.11
C LYS A 10 21.53 -3.68 24.55
N SER A 11 20.24 -3.52 24.83
CA SER A 11 19.72 -2.90 26.06
C SER A 11 18.68 -3.73 26.79
N ASN A 12 18.04 -4.69 26.12
CA ASN A 12 17.02 -5.55 26.71
C ASN A 12 17.26 -7.01 26.30
N PRO A 13 16.83 -7.99 27.11
CA PRO A 13 16.92 -9.39 26.76
C PRO A 13 16.23 -9.69 25.43
N GLU A 14 16.86 -10.51 24.60
CA GLU A 14 16.28 -10.99 23.36
C GLU A 14 15.08 -11.89 23.65
N ALA A 15 13.96 -11.54 23.04
CA ALA A 15 12.73 -12.32 23.02
C ALA A 15 12.05 -12.06 21.68
N VAL A 16 11.20 -12.98 21.21
CA VAL A 16 10.52 -12.86 19.90
C VAL A 16 9.75 -11.53 19.79
N ASP A 17 8.90 -11.23 20.76
CA ASP A 17 8.11 -9.99 20.76
C ASP A 17 8.99 -8.74 20.90
N HIS A 18 10.09 -8.85 21.65
CA HIS A 18 11.06 -7.77 21.74
C HIS A 18 11.73 -7.53 20.38
N LEU A 19 12.35 -8.56 19.80
CA LEU A 19 13.07 -8.46 18.55
C LEU A 19 12.21 -7.89 17.43
N PHE A 20 11.00 -8.42 17.23
CA PHE A 20 10.16 -8.06 16.08
C PHE A 20 9.29 -6.83 16.29
N LEU A 21 9.07 -6.37 17.52
CA LEU A 21 8.11 -5.30 17.79
C LEU A 21 8.57 -4.30 18.85
N LEU A 22 8.95 -4.75 20.05
CA LEU A 22 9.18 -3.85 21.20
C LEU A 22 10.60 -3.26 21.25
N CYS A 23 11.53 -3.81 20.47
CA CYS A 23 12.88 -3.29 20.31
C CYS A 23 12.81 -1.87 19.74
N PRO A 24 13.49 -0.88 20.34
CA PRO A 24 13.45 0.51 19.85
C PRO A 24 13.80 0.64 18.37
N TRP A 25 14.84 -0.08 17.91
CA TRP A 25 15.25 -0.09 16.50
C TRP A 25 14.15 -0.67 15.59
N SER A 26 13.56 -1.80 15.98
CA SER A 26 12.47 -2.44 15.22
C SER A 26 11.22 -1.56 15.20
N TRP A 27 10.88 -0.92 16.32
CA TRP A 27 9.74 -0.01 16.40
C TRP A 27 9.94 1.25 15.56
N GLU A 28 11.16 1.77 15.48
CA GLU A 28 11.50 2.88 14.60
C GLU A 28 11.32 2.50 13.12
N LEU A 29 11.70 1.27 12.73
CA LEU A 29 11.43 0.74 11.39
C LEU A 29 9.92 0.64 11.12
N TRP A 30 9.14 0.10 12.07
CA TRP A 30 7.67 0.03 11.96
C TRP A 30 7.04 1.42 11.82
N THR A 31 7.40 2.37 12.67
CA THR A 31 6.81 3.71 12.66
C THR A 31 7.17 4.46 11.38
N SER A 32 8.41 4.36 10.91
CA SER A 32 8.86 4.92 9.63
C SER A 32 8.05 4.36 8.45
N CYS A 33 7.82 3.04 8.42
CA CYS A 33 7.02 2.40 7.38
C CYS A 33 5.53 2.79 7.45
N LYS A 34 4.97 2.96 8.65
CA LYS A 34 3.59 3.43 8.83
C LYS A 34 3.41 4.89 8.38
N GLN A 35 4.41 5.75 8.59
CA GLN A 35 4.38 7.15 8.17
C GLN A 35 4.27 7.31 6.66
N TRP A 36 4.84 6.38 5.88
CA TRP A 36 4.64 6.36 4.42
C TRP A 36 3.16 6.32 4.04
N TRP A 37 2.33 5.73 4.88
CA TRP A 37 0.90 5.52 4.64
C TRP A 37 0.00 6.42 5.49
N GLU A 38 0.58 7.40 6.19
CA GLU A 38 -0.13 8.29 7.12
C GLU A 38 -0.91 7.54 8.22
N VAL A 39 -0.46 6.33 8.56
CA VAL A 39 -1.08 5.50 9.59
C VAL A 39 -0.44 5.81 10.95
N SER A 40 -1.28 6.15 11.92
CA SER A 40 -0.90 6.20 13.33
C SER A 40 -1.53 5.04 14.09
N SER A 41 -0.78 4.46 15.02
CA SER A 41 -1.28 3.39 15.88
C SER A 41 -0.39 3.23 17.11
N CYS A 42 -0.97 2.76 18.19
CA CYS A 42 -0.22 2.25 19.34
C CYS A 42 0.44 0.90 19.00
N THR A 43 1.51 0.55 19.72
CA THR A 43 2.12 -0.78 19.63
C THR A 43 1.27 -1.81 20.38
N SER A 44 1.33 -3.07 19.94
CA SER A 44 0.78 -4.20 20.71
C SER A 44 1.83 -4.78 21.64
N LYS A 45 1.44 -5.74 22.49
CA LYS A 45 2.37 -6.44 23.38
C LYS A 45 3.07 -7.62 22.71
N SER A 46 2.47 -8.16 21.64
CA SER A 46 3.05 -9.28 20.89
C SER A 46 2.99 -9.07 19.38
N ILE A 47 3.91 -9.73 18.66
CA ILE A 47 3.92 -9.71 17.19
C ILE A 47 2.67 -10.37 16.59
N SER A 48 2.06 -11.32 17.30
CA SER A 48 0.82 -11.99 16.88
C SER A 48 -0.39 -11.06 16.93
N GLU A 49 -0.57 -10.33 18.04
CA GLU A 49 -1.61 -9.30 18.13
C GLU A 49 -1.36 -8.16 17.14
N TRP A 50 -0.08 -7.82 16.92
CA TRP A 50 0.30 -6.83 15.93
C TRP A 50 -0.12 -7.25 14.51
N LEU A 51 0.11 -8.52 14.12
CA LEU A 51 -0.40 -9.05 12.85
C LEU A 51 -1.93 -8.98 12.75
N HIS A 52 -2.64 -9.31 13.84
CA HIS A 52 -4.10 -9.27 13.86
C HIS A 52 -4.63 -7.86 13.64
N SER A 53 -4.11 -6.89 14.41
CA SER A 53 -4.48 -5.47 14.32
C SER A 53 -4.02 -4.82 13.02
N TRP A 54 -2.91 -5.26 12.43
CA TRP A 54 -2.35 -4.71 11.20
C TRP A 54 -3.38 -4.66 10.07
N ASN A 55 -4.18 -5.71 9.89
CA ASN A 55 -5.22 -5.75 8.86
C ASN A 55 -6.27 -4.63 9.02
N GLY A 56 -6.58 -4.24 10.26
CA GLY A 56 -7.53 -3.17 10.57
C GLY A 56 -6.97 -1.77 10.38
N LEU A 57 -5.64 -1.63 10.33
CA LEU A 57 -4.95 -0.35 10.12
C LEU A 57 -4.82 0.04 8.64
N CYS A 58 -5.25 -0.82 7.72
CA CYS A 58 -5.08 -0.58 6.29
C CYS A 58 -5.91 0.65 5.83
N PRO A 59 -5.29 1.69 5.25
CA PRO A 59 -6.01 2.90 4.84
C PRO A 59 -7.05 2.71 3.72
N SER A 60 -6.91 1.62 2.94
CA SER A 60 -7.78 1.37 1.79
C SER A 60 -7.85 -0.11 1.45
N LEU A 61 -9.06 -0.62 1.24
CA LEU A 61 -9.31 -2.01 0.82
C LEU A 61 -8.58 -2.37 -0.48
N ASN A 62 -8.45 -1.40 -1.40
CA ASN A 62 -7.75 -1.58 -2.67
C ASN A 62 -6.24 -1.80 -2.51
N ARG A 63 -5.68 -1.42 -1.35
CA ARG A 63 -4.26 -1.55 -1.05
C ARG A 63 -3.95 -2.69 -0.08
N LYS A 64 -4.94 -3.50 0.31
CA LYS A 64 -4.81 -4.58 1.31
C LYS A 64 -3.69 -5.57 0.98
N ARG A 65 -3.49 -5.92 -0.29
CA ARG A 65 -2.42 -6.83 -0.71
C ARG A 65 -1.02 -6.23 -0.49
N VAL A 66 -0.81 -4.98 -0.89
CA VAL A 66 0.46 -4.26 -0.67
C VAL A 66 0.70 -4.08 0.83
N TRP A 67 -0.34 -3.70 1.57
CA TRP A 67 -0.30 -3.52 3.02
C TRP A 67 0.09 -4.80 3.76
N ASN A 68 -0.46 -5.94 3.37
CA ASN A 68 -0.07 -7.23 3.94
C ASN A 68 1.36 -7.62 3.55
N THR A 69 1.77 -7.32 2.31
CA THR A 69 3.16 -7.52 1.87
C THR A 69 4.14 -6.70 2.70
N LEU A 70 3.77 -5.45 3.04
CA LEU A 70 4.57 -4.56 3.87
C LEU A 70 4.85 -5.16 5.26
N PHE A 71 3.85 -5.77 5.89
CA PHE A 71 4.03 -6.45 7.19
C PHE A 71 5.18 -7.46 7.13
N PHE A 72 5.10 -8.40 6.18
CA PHE A 72 6.09 -9.47 6.06
C PHE A 72 7.45 -8.94 5.62
N ALA A 73 7.48 -7.89 4.79
CA ALA A 73 8.74 -7.26 4.37
C ALA A 73 9.47 -6.60 5.56
N ILE A 74 8.73 -5.97 6.49
CA ILE A 74 9.30 -5.41 7.72
C ILE A 74 9.83 -6.53 8.62
N VAL A 75 9.02 -7.55 8.91
CA VAL A 75 9.44 -8.70 9.74
C VAL A 75 10.69 -9.37 9.19
N TRP A 76 10.74 -9.60 7.88
CA TRP A 76 11.92 -10.18 7.23
C TRP A 76 13.15 -9.29 7.33
N THR A 77 12.98 -7.98 7.16
CA THR A 77 14.09 -7.03 7.26
C THR A 77 14.66 -6.97 8.68
N ILE A 78 13.81 -7.04 9.71
CA ILE A 78 14.24 -7.14 11.11
C ILE A 78 15.04 -8.42 11.34
N TRP A 79 14.52 -9.57 10.87
CA TRP A 79 15.21 -10.85 10.98
C TRP A 79 16.57 -10.85 10.27
N GLU A 80 16.65 -10.24 9.08
CA GLU A 80 17.90 -10.11 8.34
C GLU A 80 18.89 -9.19 9.06
N ALA A 81 18.43 -8.04 9.59
CA ALA A 81 19.27 -7.12 10.37
C ALA A 81 19.84 -7.82 11.60
N HIS A 82 19.01 -8.56 12.32
CA HIS A 82 19.41 -9.38 13.46
C HIS A 82 20.50 -10.39 13.08
N ASN A 83 20.28 -11.15 12.02
CA ASN A 83 21.26 -12.16 11.57
C ASN A 83 22.57 -11.53 11.09
N ASN A 84 22.52 -10.35 10.48
CA ASN A 84 23.73 -9.65 10.07
C ASN A 84 24.55 -9.19 11.29
N GLU A 85 23.91 -8.75 12.37
CA GLU A 85 24.60 -8.46 13.64
C GLU A 85 25.22 -9.72 14.24
N VAL A 86 24.45 -10.79 14.36
CA VAL A 86 24.89 -12.03 15.02
C VAL A 86 25.99 -12.76 14.24
N PHE A 87 25.86 -12.87 12.92
CA PHE A 87 26.71 -13.75 12.12
C PHE A 87 27.73 -13.03 11.25
N LYS A 88 27.60 -11.71 11.05
CA LYS A 88 28.46 -10.94 10.14
C LYS A 88 29.08 -9.71 10.78
N ASP A 89 28.84 -9.48 12.07
CA ASP A 89 29.31 -8.30 12.80
C ASP A 89 28.98 -6.99 12.06
N LYS A 90 27.81 -6.97 11.41
CA LYS A 90 27.36 -5.85 10.59
C LYS A 90 26.24 -5.10 11.31
N ALA A 91 26.60 -3.91 11.79
CA ALA A 91 25.67 -3.02 12.46
C ALA A 91 24.40 -2.72 11.65
N ALA A 92 23.24 -2.80 12.30
CA ALA A 92 21.94 -2.55 11.70
C ALA A 92 21.76 -1.06 11.40
N ASN A 93 21.68 -0.71 10.12
CA ASN A 93 21.43 0.65 9.67
C ASN A 93 19.95 0.83 9.29
N LEU A 94 19.27 1.77 9.92
CA LEU A 94 17.85 2.01 9.71
C LEU A 94 17.54 2.44 8.26
N SER A 95 18.33 3.35 7.68
CA SER A 95 18.13 3.85 6.31
C SER A 95 18.23 2.72 5.28
N VAL A 96 19.29 1.91 5.37
CA VAL A 96 19.48 0.75 4.50
C VAL A 96 18.34 -0.27 4.67
N SER A 97 17.86 -0.43 5.90
CA SER A 97 16.75 -1.33 6.19
C SER A 97 15.43 -0.83 5.59
N LEU A 98 15.15 0.47 5.65
CA LEU A 98 13.99 1.09 5.01
C LEU A 98 14.00 0.90 3.48
N ASP A 99 15.15 1.10 2.83
CA ASP A 99 15.27 0.85 1.40
C ASP A 99 15.13 -0.64 1.05
N SER A 100 15.60 -1.52 1.93
CA SER A 100 15.40 -2.96 1.78
C SER A 100 13.93 -3.36 1.91
N VAL A 101 13.17 -2.73 2.83
CA VAL A 101 11.71 -2.92 2.93
C VAL A 101 11.03 -2.49 1.64
N LYS A 102 11.37 -1.31 1.10
CA LYS A 102 10.83 -0.83 -0.19
C LYS A 102 11.11 -1.84 -1.30
N PHE A 103 12.37 -2.25 -1.46
CA PHE A 103 12.75 -3.22 -2.48
C PHE A 103 12.00 -4.56 -2.33
N ARG A 104 11.84 -5.04 -1.10
CA ARG A 104 11.10 -6.30 -0.85
C ARG A 104 9.64 -6.18 -1.20
N VAL A 105 8.97 -5.10 -0.77
CA VAL A 105 7.57 -4.89 -1.11
C VAL A 105 7.39 -4.80 -2.63
N THR A 106 8.29 -4.14 -3.36
CA THR A 106 8.18 -4.08 -4.82
C THR A 106 8.35 -5.44 -5.46
N TRP A 107 9.41 -6.14 -5.07
CA TRP A 107 9.80 -7.41 -5.64
C TRP A 107 8.77 -8.51 -5.33
N TRP A 108 8.36 -8.63 -4.08
CA TRP A 108 7.42 -9.64 -3.62
C TRP A 108 6.05 -9.39 -4.24
N PHE A 109 5.57 -8.15 -4.23
CA PHE A 109 4.27 -7.84 -4.82
C PHE A 109 4.24 -8.18 -6.31
N LYS A 110 5.27 -7.80 -7.08
CA LYS A 110 5.40 -8.13 -8.50
C LYS A 110 5.31 -9.64 -8.76
N ASN A 111 5.99 -10.44 -7.95
CA ASN A 111 6.02 -11.89 -8.13
C ASN A 111 4.73 -12.58 -7.66
N PHE A 112 3.97 -11.98 -6.74
CA PHE A 112 2.68 -12.52 -6.30
C PHE A 112 1.49 -12.07 -7.16
N SER A 113 1.63 -11.01 -7.96
CA SER A 113 0.61 -10.57 -8.91
C SER A 113 0.84 -11.16 -10.29
N SER A 114 0.20 -12.29 -10.61
CA SER A 114 0.17 -12.81 -11.98
C SER A 114 -0.63 -11.85 -12.89
N GLY A 115 0.05 -11.08 -13.73
CA GLY A 115 -0.58 -10.43 -14.89
C GLY A 115 -0.78 -8.92 -14.89
N SER A 116 -0.11 -8.14 -14.03
CA SER A 116 -0.06 -6.67 -14.20
C SER A 116 1.38 -6.19 -14.39
N ASP A 117 1.74 -5.92 -15.64
CA ASP A 117 2.88 -5.07 -15.94
C ASP A 117 2.52 -3.61 -15.59
N VAL A 118 3.44 -2.92 -14.92
CA VAL A 118 3.38 -1.51 -14.51
C VAL A 118 2.57 -1.20 -13.23
N ALA A 119 3.27 -0.64 -12.23
CA ALA A 119 2.82 0.37 -11.23
C ALA A 119 3.33 0.15 -9.80
N VAL A 120 4.12 -0.88 -9.49
CA VAL A 120 4.66 -1.03 -8.12
C VAL A 120 5.71 0.05 -7.80
N THR A 121 6.51 0.42 -8.80
CA THR A 121 7.41 1.58 -8.73
C THR A 121 6.64 2.89 -8.55
N LEU A 122 5.49 3.05 -9.23
CA LEU A 122 4.62 4.22 -9.07
C LEU A 122 3.95 4.26 -7.68
N LEU A 123 3.53 3.12 -7.13
CA LEU A 123 2.98 3.01 -5.77
C LEU A 123 3.99 3.37 -4.68
N MET A 124 5.29 3.21 -4.93
CA MET A 124 6.35 3.62 -3.99
C MET A 124 6.77 5.08 -4.15
N LEU A 125 6.67 5.62 -5.37
CA LEU A 125 6.97 7.02 -5.65
C LEU A 125 5.80 7.96 -5.26
N ASP A 126 4.57 7.47 -5.14
CA ASP A 126 3.36 8.24 -4.78
C ASP A 126 3.07 8.35 -3.26
N LEU A 127 4.03 8.09 -2.36
CA LEU A 127 3.82 8.26 -0.90
C LEU A 127 3.90 9.73 -0.44
N LYS A 128 4.03 10.70 -1.36
CA LYS A 128 3.99 12.13 -1.00
C LYS A 128 3.15 13.03 -1.90
N GLU A 129 2.65 12.58 -3.05
CA GLU A 129 1.76 13.39 -3.88
C GLU A 129 0.61 12.57 -4.47
N ARG A 130 -0.35 12.19 -3.64
CA ARG A 130 -1.71 11.98 -4.14
C ARG A 130 -2.79 12.02 -3.05
N CYS A 131 -3.00 13.21 -2.50
CA CYS A 131 -4.35 13.75 -2.48
C CYS A 131 -4.80 14.01 -3.94
N ILE A 132 -4.97 12.97 -4.75
CA ILE A 132 -6.09 13.01 -5.70
C ILE A 132 -7.22 12.36 -4.95
N ASP A 133 -7.83 13.24 -4.18
CA ASP A 133 -9.26 13.22 -4.02
C ASP A 133 -9.90 12.64 -5.28
N LYS A 134 -10.51 11.46 -5.17
CA LYS A 134 -11.38 10.97 -6.26
C LYS A 134 -12.62 11.84 -6.41
N THR A 135 -12.74 12.93 -5.66
CA THR A 135 -13.37 14.13 -6.19
C THR A 135 -12.41 14.76 -7.21
N THR A 136 -12.54 14.31 -8.47
CA THR A 136 -12.57 15.31 -9.52
C THR A 136 -13.58 16.35 -9.05
N VAL A 137 -13.11 17.48 -8.53
CA VAL A 137 -13.91 18.69 -8.55
C VAL A 137 -14.14 18.90 -10.03
N LYS A 138 -15.27 18.38 -10.51
CA LYS A 138 -15.85 18.75 -11.78
C LYS A 138 -16.04 20.25 -11.63
N VAL A 139 -15.05 21.03 -12.05
CA VAL A 139 -15.36 22.34 -12.60
C VAL A 139 -16.42 22.01 -13.64
N PRO A 140 -17.66 22.50 -13.52
CA PRO A 140 -18.63 22.32 -14.58
C PRO A 140 -18.05 23.10 -15.75
N SER A 141 -17.31 22.43 -16.63
CA SER A 141 -17.31 22.87 -18.00
C SER A 141 -18.79 22.82 -18.37
N SER A 142 -19.34 23.97 -18.73
CA SER A 142 -20.59 24.00 -19.46
C SER A 142 -20.30 23.27 -20.76
N ILE A 143 -20.46 21.94 -20.76
CA ILE A 143 -20.37 21.12 -21.95
C ILE A 143 -21.66 21.42 -22.69
N VAL A 144 -21.61 22.49 -23.50
CA VAL A 144 -22.66 22.76 -24.47
C VAL A 144 -22.52 21.70 -25.54
N TRP A 145 -23.56 20.90 -25.70
CA TRP A 145 -23.60 19.89 -26.74
C TRP A 145 -23.50 20.56 -28.11
N SER A 146 -22.74 19.95 -29.02
CA SER A 146 -22.69 20.33 -30.43
C SER A 146 -22.94 19.08 -31.29
N PRO A 147 -23.66 19.21 -32.42
CA PRO A 147 -23.86 18.10 -33.34
C PRO A 147 -22.52 17.58 -33.90
N PRO A 148 -22.43 16.28 -34.25
CA PRO A 148 -21.29 15.74 -34.99
C PRO A 148 -21.20 16.36 -36.38
N VAL A 149 -20.05 16.22 -37.04
CA VAL A 149 -19.83 16.70 -38.41
C VAL A 149 -20.78 15.98 -39.38
N ASP A 150 -21.14 16.60 -40.49
CA ASP A 150 -21.94 15.94 -41.53
C ASP A 150 -21.25 14.64 -41.98
N GLU A 151 -22.04 13.55 -42.05
CA GLU A 151 -21.63 12.15 -42.29
C GLU A 151 -21.04 11.39 -41.09
N ASP A 152 -20.83 12.04 -39.94
CA ASP A 152 -20.47 11.38 -38.69
C ASP A 152 -21.70 10.98 -37.88
N LEU A 153 -21.57 9.86 -37.15
CA LEU A 153 -22.55 9.42 -36.16
C LEU A 153 -21.94 9.41 -34.77
N LEU A 154 -22.60 10.08 -33.82
CA LEU A 154 -22.21 10.09 -32.42
C LEU A 154 -22.99 9.03 -31.64
N PHE A 155 -22.30 8.02 -31.13
CA PHE A 155 -22.88 7.00 -30.26
C PHE A 155 -22.55 7.29 -28.79
N ASN A 156 -23.55 7.71 -28.01
CA ASN A 156 -23.44 7.90 -26.57
C ASN A 156 -23.92 6.64 -25.86
N VAL A 157 -23.18 6.15 -24.85
CA VAL A 157 -23.55 4.96 -24.07
C VAL A 157 -23.54 5.30 -22.59
N ASP A 158 -24.54 4.83 -21.85
CA ASP A 158 -24.62 4.91 -20.40
C ASP A 158 -25.03 3.56 -19.78
N GLY A 159 -24.69 3.37 -18.50
CA GLY A 159 -24.96 2.15 -17.76
C GLY A 159 -25.59 2.43 -16.40
N SER A 160 -26.49 1.54 -15.98
CA SER A 160 -27.14 1.60 -14.67
C SER A 160 -26.94 0.29 -13.92
N THR A 161 -26.80 0.34 -12.59
CA THR A 161 -26.69 -0.85 -11.74
C THR A 161 -27.57 -0.71 -10.49
N ARG A 162 -28.10 -1.83 -9.98
CA ARG A 162 -28.88 -1.92 -8.74
C ARG A 162 -28.13 -2.73 -7.68
N GLY A 163 -27.11 -2.13 -7.07
CA GLY A 163 -26.33 -2.72 -5.96
C GLY A 163 -25.02 -3.41 -6.39
N SER A 164 -24.28 -3.97 -5.43
CA SER A 164 -23.06 -4.75 -5.69
C SER A 164 -22.94 -5.96 -4.72
N PRO A 165 -23.25 -7.20 -5.16
CA PRO A 165 -23.69 -7.56 -6.52
C PRO A 165 -25.20 -7.30 -6.75
N GLY A 166 -25.57 -6.84 -7.96
CA GLY A 166 -26.96 -6.62 -8.35
C GLY A 166 -27.14 -6.41 -9.86
N MET A 167 -28.38 -6.28 -10.34
CA MET A 167 -28.68 -6.21 -11.78
C MET A 167 -28.06 -4.97 -12.43
N ALA A 168 -27.51 -5.13 -13.63
CA ALA A 168 -26.95 -4.05 -14.44
C ALA A 168 -27.62 -3.98 -15.81
N GLY A 169 -27.72 -2.77 -16.37
CA GLY A 169 -28.22 -2.50 -17.71
C GLY A 169 -27.36 -1.46 -18.42
N VAL A 170 -27.36 -1.49 -19.75
CA VAL A 170 -26.65 -0.54 -20.61
C VAL A 170 -27.62 -0.01 -21.67
N GLY A 171 -27.52 1.27 -21.99
CA GLY A 171 -28.31 1.91 -23.04
C GLY A 171 -27.44 2.87 -23.84
N GLY A 172 -27.83 3.14 -25.08
CA GLY A 172 -27.11 4.11 -25.91
C GLY A 172 -28.01 4.85 -26.89
N VAL A 173 -27.54 6.01 -27.33
CA VAL A 173 -28.23 6.89 -28.29
C VAL A 173 -27.26 7.21 -29.42
N LEU A 174 -27.68 6.94 -30.65
CA LEU A 174 -26.97 7.28 -31.88
C LEU A 174 -27.58 8.56 -32.47
N ARG A 175 -26.76 9.55 -32.82
CA ARG A 175 -27.20 10.84 -33.39
C ARG A 175 -26.38 11.17 -34.63
N ASP A 176 -27.01 11.79 -35.62
CA ASP A 176 -26.36 12.40 -36.78
C ASP A 176 -26.26 13.93 -36.62
N SER A 177 -25.83 14.62 -37.67
CA SER A 177 -25.67 16.08 -37.71
C SER A 177 -27.00 16.85 -37.83
N ARG A 178 -28.13 16.17 -38.05
CA ARG A 178 -29.44 16.80 -38.28
C ARG A 178 -30.24 16.76 -36.99
N GLU A 179 -30.20 17.87 -36.24
CA GLU A 179 -30.94 17.99 -34.99
C GLU A 179 -32.46 17.75 -35.16
N PHE A 180 -33.06 17.05 -34.18
CA PHE A 180 -34.47 17.13 -33.80
C PHE A 180 -34.58 17.81 -32.44
#